data_AF-A0AA43GU61-F1
#
_entry.id   AF-A0AA43GU61-F1
#
_cell.length_a   1.000
_cell.length_b   1.000
_cell.length_c   1.000
_cell.angle_alpha   90.00
_cell.angle_beta   90.00
_cell.angle_gamma   90.00
#
_symmetry.space_group_name_H-M   'P 1'
#
loop_
_entity.id
_entity.type
_entity.pdbx_description
1 polymer ?
#
loop_
_entity_poly.entity_id
_entity_poly.type
_entity_poly.pdbx_seq_one_letter_code
_entity_poly.pdbx_strand_id
1 'polypeptide(L)'
;MPNVVYRQQTNIYNLLLHWLSQQISHETLTWLEQTTEQITHQTIFQTFSLTPHHIGKQPLQLSPKDRQAVADMEDGWCPSHWRVDQTARTLLVLALAEKYPNKYQQILEQLFTTADLEELIALYQALPLLPDPEKLQNRAAEGVRSNITTVFDAIALRNPYPARYFSNAAWNQIVLKALHLGRPLHLISGLQLRVNKDLSKKLINYAHERHSAHRPIPAQIWQLVEP
;
A
#
# COMPACT_ATOMS: atom_id res chain seq x y z
N MET A 1 -12.05 -18.14 -13.75
CA MET A 1 -11.72 -16.87 -13.06
C MET A 1 -11.00 -17.09 -11.71
N PRO A 2 -11.39 -18.02 -10.80
CA PRO A 2 -10.66 -18.20 -9.53
C PRO A 2 -9.20 -18.68 -9.70
N ASN A 3 -8.90 -19.49 -10.72
CA ASN A 3 -7.54 -20.01 -10.97
C ASN A 3 -6.51 -18.93 -11.35
N VAL A 4 -6.92 -17.78 -11.87
CA VAL A 4 -5.98 -16.71 -12.26
C VAL A 4 -5.60 -15.87 -11.04
N VAL A 5 -6.60 -15.51 -10.23
CA VAL A 5 -6.42 -14.75 -8.98
C VAL A 5 -5.56 -15.53 -7.99
N TYR A 6 -5.83 -16.83 -7.83
CA TYR A 6 -5.03 -17.70 -6.95
C TYR A 6 -3.57 -17.80 -7.43
N ARG A 7 -3.33 -18.01 -8.73
CA ARG A 7 -1.95 -18.02 -9.29
C ARG A 7 -1.21 -16.70 -9.09
N GLN A 8 -1.88 -15.56 -9.23
CA GLN A 8 -1.26 -14.25 -9.03
C GLN A 8 -0.86 -14.04 -7.56
N GLN A 9 -1.69 -14.45 -6.61
CA GLN A 9 -1.39 -14.38 -5.18
C GLN A 9 -0.23 -15.30 -4.79
N THR A 10 -0.22 -16.54 -5.27
CA THR A 10 0.91 -17.47 -5.09
C THR A 10 2.20 -16.89 -5.65
N ASN A 11 2.15 -16.20 -6.79
CA ASN A 11 3.33 -15.53 -7.37
C ASN A 11 3.83 -14.37 -6.49
N ILE A 12 2.93 -13.53 -5.96
CA ILE A 12 3.31 -12.43 -5.07
C ILE A 12 3.92 -12.98 -3.78
N TYR A 13 3.29 -13.98 -3.16
CA TYR A 13 3.81 -14.63 -1.96
C TYR A 13 5.24 -15.14 -2.17
N ASN A 14 5.47 -15.92 -3.23
CA ASN A 14 6.79 -16.46 -3.54
C ASN A 14 7.83 -15.37 -3.82
N LEU A 15 7.44 -14.28 -4.48
CA LEU A 15 8.32 -13.14 -4.75
C LEU A 15 8.75 -12.45 -3.45
N LEU A 16 7.82 -12.14 -2.56
CA LEU A 16 8.13 -11.49 -1.28
C LEU A 16 9.01 -12.40 -0.40
N LEU A 17 8.71 -13.71 -0.36
CA LEU A 17 9.52 -14.69 0.38
C LEU A 17 10.93 -14.79 -0.20
N HIS A 18 11.06 -14.78 -1.52
CA HIS A 18 12.36 -14.76 -2.19
C HIS A 18 13.19 -13.54 -1.76
N TRP A 19 12.64 -12.33 -1.78
CA TRP A 19 13.38 -11.13 -1.36
C TRP A 19 13.85 -11.18 0.08
N LEU A 20 13.00 -11.68 0.98
CA LEU A 20 13.35 -11.84 2.39
C LEU A 20 14.46 -12.86 2.56
N SER A 21 14.39 -14.01 1.88
CA SER A 21 15.41 -15.08 1.96
C SER A 21 16.83 -14.60 1.62
N GLN A 22 16.97 -13.54 0.81
CA GLN A 22 18.26 -12.97 0.44
C GLN A 22 18.85 -12.02 1.50
N GLN A 23 18.07 -11.64 2.52
CA GLN A 23 18.37 -10.49 3.39
C GLN A 23 18.24 -10.78 4.89
N ILE A 24 17.78 -11.98 5.25
CA ILE A 24 17.58 -12.40 6.64
C ILE A 24 18.37 -13.68 6.91
N SER A 25 18.59 -14.00 8.19
CA SER A 25 19.28 -15.24 8.56
C SER A 25 18.43 -16.47 8.22
N HIS A 26 19.07 -17.62 8.07
CA HIS A 26 18.37 -18.89 7.85
C HIS A 26 17.42 -19.24 9.01
N GLU A 27 17.79 -18.91 10.25
CA GLU A 27 16.94 -19.08 11.44
C GLU A 27 15.67 -18.23 11.33
N THR A 28 15.80 -16.95 11.00
CA THR A 28 14.66 -16.04 10.83
C THR A 28 13.77 -16.47 9.65
N LEU A 29 14.36 -16.93 8.55
CA LEU A 29 13.61 -17.46 7.41
C LEU A 29 12.79 -18.69 7.81
N THR A 30 13.41 -19.63 8.53
CA THR A 30 12.74 -20.84 9.03
C THR A 30 11.57 -20.48 9.96
N TRP A 31 11.78 -19.53 10.86
CA TRP A 31 10.71 -19.01 11.71
C TRP A 31 9.56 -18.43 10.88
N LEU A 32 9.85 -17.63 9.86
CA LEU A 32 8.82 -17.01 9.02
C LEU A 32 8.01 -18.06 8.25
N GLU A 33 8.67 -19.04 7.63
CA GLU A 33 8.03 -20.13 6.89
C GLU A 33 7.11 -20.95 7.81
N GLN A 34 7.61 -21.39 8.96
CA GLN A 34 6.81 -22.12 9.95
C GLN A 34 5.62 -21.30 10.45
N THR A 35 5.86 -20.00 10.69
CA THR A 35 4.83 -19.07 11.13
C THR A 35 3.73 -18.94 10.09
N THR A 36 4.07 -18.75 8.81
CA THR A 36 3.08 -18.65 7.73
C THR A 36 2.28 -19.93 7.54
N GLU A 37 2.90 -21.10 7.70
CA GLU A 37 2.23 -22.39 7.59
C GLU A 37 1.25 -22.63 8.76
N GLN A 38 1.68 -22.28 9.99
CA GLN A 38 0.93 -22.57 11.22
C GLN A 38 -0.03 -21.45 11.63
N ILE A 39 -0.03 -20.31 10.93
CA ILE A 39 -0.80 -19.13 11.31
C ILE A 39 -2.29 -19.43 11.52
N THR A 40 -2.87 -18.84 12.55
CA THR A 40 -4.30 -18.94 12.85
C THR A 40 -4.89 -17.56 13.06
N HIS A 41 -6.22 -17.48 13.09
CA HIS A 41 -6.89 -16.22 13.41
C HIS A 41 -6.58 -15.70 14.82
N GLN A 42 -6.18 -16.56 15.77
CA GLN A 42 -5.78 -16.11 17.11
C GLN A 42 -4.32 -15.66 17.13
N THR A 43 -3.42 -16.38 16.46
CA THR A 43 -1.98 -16.13 16.54
C THR A 43 -1.53 -14.98 15.64
N ILE A 44 -2.28 -14.66 14.58
CA ILE A 44 -1.93 -13.59 13.63
C ILE A 44 -1.69 -12.25 14.33
N PHE A 45 -2.54 -11.83 15.28
CA PHE A 45 -2.40 -10.52 15.92
C PHE A 45 -1.07 -10.38 16.66
N GLN A 46 -0.77 -11.35 17.54
CA GLN A 46 0.49 -11.36 18.28
C GLN A 46 1.70 -11.48 17.35
N THR A 47 1.61 -12.36 16.34
CA THR A 47 2.69 -12.61 15.39
C THR A 47 2.99 -11.36 14.55
N PHE A 48 1.94 -10.69 14.07
CA PHE A 48 2.04 -9.48 13.28
C PHE A 48 2.72 -8.35 14.07
N SER A 49 2.40 -8.22 15.36
CA SER A 49 3.06 -7.28 16.27
C SER A 49 4.50 -7.66 16.58
N LEU A 50 4.80 -8.94 16.81
CA LEU A 50 6.14 -9.42 17.14
C LEU A 50 7.08 -9.54 15.93
N THR A 51 6.57 -9.48 14.69
CA THR A 51 7.35 -9.65 13.46
C THR A 51 8.67 -8.86 13.45
N PRO A 52 8.70 -7.56 13.79
CA PRO A 52 9.95 -6.80 13.76
C PRO A 52 11.01 -7.26 14.77
N HIS A 53 10.61 -7.94 15.85
CA HIS A 53 11.54 -8.52 16.82
C HIS A 53 12.26 -9.75 16.27
N HIS A 54 11.62 -10.49 15.38
CA HIS A 54 12.20 -11.67 14.74
C HIS A 54 13.01 -11.34 13.48
N ILE A 55 12.51 -10.41 12.66
CA ILE A 55 13.07 -10.14 11.32
C ILE A 55 13.92 -8.87 11.22
N GLY A 56 13.80 -7.96 12.20
CA GLY A 56 14.44 -6.66 12.17
C GLY A 56 13.62 -5.61 11.39
N LYS A 57 14.22 -4.43 11.21
CA LYS A 57 13.59 -3.24 10.57
C LYS A 57 14.50 -2.59 9.53
N GLN A 58 15.42 -3.35 8.96
CA GLN A 58 16.30 -2.85 7.90
C GLN A 58 15.51 -2.55 6.62
N PRO A 59 15.90 -1.54 5.83
CA PRO A 59 15.30 -1.28 4.53
C PRO A 59 15.43 -2.49 3.59
N LEU A 60 14.35 -2.82 2.89
CA LEU A 60 14.33 -3.89 1.90
C LEU A 60 15.20 -3.50 0.70
N GLN A 61 16.26 -4.27 0.46
CA GLN A 61 17.12 -4.11 -0.70
C GLN A 61 16.54 -4.88 -1.87
N LEU A 62 16.29 -4.19 -2.98
CA LEU A 62 15.80 -4.79 -4.21
C LEU A 62 16.88 -4.67 -5.29
N SER A 63 17.19 -5.78 -5.97
CA SER A 63 18.07 -5.76 -7.14
C SER A 63 17.35 -5.11 -8.35
N PRO A 64 18.09 -4.73 -9.41
CA PRO A 64 17.46 -4.31 -10.66
C PRO A 64 16.49 -5.37 -11.24
N LYS A 65 16.82 -6.66 -11.07
CA LYS A 65 15.98 -7.78 -11.51
C LYS A 65 14.67 -7.83 -10.71
N ASP A 66 14.73 -7.60 -9.39
CA ASP A 66 13.54 -7.57 -8.54
C ASP A 66 12.61 -6.43 -8.93
N ARG A 67 13.16 -5.24 -9.21
CA ARG A 67 12.38 -4.09 -9.67
C ARG A 67 11.70 -4.35 -11.01
N GLN A 68 12.37 -5.06 -11.92
CA GLN A 68 11.76 -5.45 -13.19
C GLN A 68 10.61 -6.45 -12.96
N ALA A 69 10.82 -7.47 -12.12
CA ALA A 69 9.78 -8.44 -11.79
C ALA A 69 8.53 -7.78 -11.17
N VAL A 70 8.72 -6.75 -10.34
CA VAL A 70 7.61 -5.93 -9.83
C VAL A 70 6.86 -5.22 -10.95
N ALA A 71 7.58 -4.55 -11.85
CA ALA A 71 6.97 -3.80 -12.94
C ALA A 71 6.15 -4.71 -13.88
N ASP A 72 6.61 -5.94 -14.09
CA ASP A 72 5.94 -6.93 -14.92
C ASP A 72 4.69 -7.52 -14.23
N MET A 73 4.68 -7.58 -12.89
CA MET A 73 3.59 -8.16 -12.11
C MET A 73 2.49 -7.16 -11.77
N GLU A 74 2.87 -5.94 -11.38
CA GLU A 74 1.94 -4.97 -10.82
C GLU A 74 2.31 -3.53 -11.18
N ASP A 75 1.69 -3.01 -12.25
CA ASP A 75 1.99 -1.67 -12.75
C ASP A 75 1.71 -0.58 -11.71
N GLY A 76 2.70 0.29 -11.48
CA GLY A 76 2.64 1.37 -10.51
C GLY A 76 2.87 0.96 -9.04
N TRP A 77 3.10 -0.31 -8.73
CA TRP A 77 3.56 -0.73 -7.40
C TRP A 77 5.08 -0.55 -7.26
N CYS A 78 5.54 0.09 -6.18
CA CYS A 78 6.96 0.34 -5.94
C CYS A 78 7.34 0.12 -4.47
N PRO A 79 7.73 -1.11 -4.08
CA PRO A 79 8.08 -1.45 -2.70
C PRO A 79 9.50 -1.03 -2.29
N SER A 80 10.22 -0.21 -3.09
CA SER A 80 11.61 0.19 -2.80
C SER A 80 11.81 0.99 -1.51
N HIS A 81 10.72 1.44 -0.90
CA HIS A 81 10.73 2.18 0.37
C HIS A 81 10.32 1.29 1.57
N TRP A 82 10.02 0.02 1.33
CA TRP A 82 9.60 -0.91 2.36
C TRP A 82 10.78 -1.36 3.22
N ARG A 83 10.45 -1.87 4.40
CA ARG A 83 11.36 -2.61 5.27
C ARG A 83 11.06 -4.11 5.22
N VAL A 84 12.00 -4.90 5.74
CA VAL A 84 11.81 -6.36 5.83
C VAL A 84 10.60 -6.75 6.69
N ASP A 85 10.30 -6.04 7.78
CA ASP A 85 9.16 -6.36 8.64
C ASP A 85 7.82 -6.02 8.00
N GLN A 86 7.75 -4.94 7.22
CA GLN A 86 6.55 -4.60 6.44
C GLN A 86 6.29 -5.65 5.35
N THR A 87 7.36 -6.17 4.74
CA THR A 87 7.31 -7.24 3.74
C THR A 87 6.84 -8.56 4.37
N ALA A 88 7.39 -8.94 5.53
CA ALA A 88 6.97 -10.13 6.26
C ALA A 88 5.53 -10.02 6.77
N ARG A 89 5.12 -8.86 7.29
CA ARG A 89 3.73 -8.57 7.66
C ARG A 89 2.78 -8.78 6.47
N THR A 90 3.17 -8.32 5.28
CA THR A 90 2.40 -8.55 4.06
C THR A 90 2.27 -10.04 3.73
N LEU A 91 3.36 -10.81 3.84
CA LEU A 91 3.34 -12.28 3.68
C LEU A 91 2.38 -12.96 4.65
N LEU A 92 2.38 -12.56 5.94
CA LEU A 92 1.48 -13.13 6.94
C LEU A 92 0.00 -12.91 6.57
N VAL A 93 -0.33 -11.73 6.03
CA VAL A 93 -1.70 -11.43 5.58
C VAL A 93 -2.08 -12.24 4.33
N LEU A 94 -1.15 -12.44 3.40
CA LEU A 94 -1.37 -13.29 2.22
C LEU A 94 -1.58 -14.75 2.61
N ALA A 95 -0.72 -15.30 3.48
CA ALA A 95 -0.85 -16.66 4.01
C ALA A 95 -2.17 -16.87 4.75
N LEU A 96 -2.58 -15.88 5.57
CA LEU A 96 -3.87 -15.89 6.26
C LEU A 96 -5.03 -15.94 5.26
N ALA A 97 -4.96 -15.16 4.18
CA ALA A 97 -6.02 -15.10 3.19
C ALA A 97 -6.18 -16.41 2.42
N GLU A 98 -5.07 -17.06 2.09
CA GLU A 98 -5.06 -18.39 1.48
C GLU A 98 -5.63 -19.46 2.42
N LYS A 99 -5.25 -19.43 3.70
CA LYS A 99 -5.66 -20.44 4.69
C LYS A 99 -7.11 -20.27 5.14
N TYR A 100 -7.62 -19.04 5.18
CA TYR A 100 -8.96 -18.72 5.69
C TYR A 100 -9.79 -17.86 4.73
N PRO A 101 -10.03 -18.26 3.47
CA PRO A 101 -10.66 -17.40 2.47
C PRO A 101 -12.04 -16.86 2.89
N ASN A 102 -12.82 -17.67 3.63
CA ASN A 102 -14.16 -17.30 4.10
C ASN A 102 -14.16 -16.38 5.34
N LYS A 103 -13.06 -16.31 6.10
CA LYS A 103 -12.93 -15.48 7.31
C LYS A 103 -11.94 -14.33 7.13
N TYR A 104 -11.17 -14.34 6.05
CA TYR A 104 -10.09 -13.42 5.76
C TYR A 104 -10.49 -11.95 5.94
N GLN A 105 -11.59 -11.53 5.30
CA GLN A 105 -12.06 -10.15 5.36
C GLN A 105 -12.36 -9.69 6.80
N GLN A 106 -12.96 -10.56 7.62
CA GLN A 106 -13.23 -10.26 9.02
C GLN A 106 -11.94 -10.12 9.83
N ILE A 107 -10.97 -11.03 9.64
CA ILE A 107 -9.71 -11.01 10.38
C ILE A 107 -8.85 -9.81 9.94
N LEU A 108 -8.83 -9.49 8.64
CA LEU A 108 -8.16 -8.32 8.11
C LEU A 108 -8.73 -7.02 8.71
N GLU A 109 -10.05 -6.91 8.79
CA GLU A 109 -10.69 -5.74 9.39
C GLU A 109 -10.35 -5.60 10.89
N GLN A 110 -10.26 -6.72 11.60
CA GLN A 110 -9.78 -6.73 12.98
C GLN A 110 -8.32 -6.26 13.06
N LEU A 111 -7.43 -6.74 12.17
CA LEU A 111 -6.04 -6.28 12.12
C LEU A 111 -5.97 -4.77 11.94
N PHE A 112 -6.72 -4.19 11.00
CA PHE A 112 -6.75 -2.75 10.81
C PHE A 112 -7.29 -1.98 12.03
N THR A 113 -8.25 -2.55 12.75
CA THR A 113 -8.89 -1.88 13.89
C THR A 113 -7.98 -1.86 15.11
N THR A 114 -7.17 -2.90 15.31
CA THR A 114 -6.26 -3.03 16.46
C THR A 114 -4.83 -2.60 16.17
N ALA A 115 -4.52 -2.30 14.91
CA ALA A 115 -3.15 -2.04 14.46
C ALA A 115 -2.55 -0.76 15.08
N ASP A 116 -1.28 -0.86 15.47
CA ASP A 116 -0.46 0.31 15.73
C ASP A 116 -0.10 1.07 14.44
N LEU A 117 0.64 2.18 14.58
CA LEU A 117 1.03 3.00 13.44
C LEU A 117 1.84 2.23 12.38
N GLU A 118 2.83 1.44 12.80
CA GLU A 118 3.73 0.73 11.89
C GLU A 118 3.02 -0.45 11.21
N GLU A 119 2.07 -1.06 11.92
CA GLU A 119 1.17 -2.08 11.42
C GLU A 119 0.20 -1.52 10.38
N LEU A 120 -0.41 -0.36 10.65
CA LEU A 120 -1.26 0.33 9.69
C LEU A 120 -0.51 0.69 8.41
N ILE A 121 0.72 1.20 8.53
CA ILE A 121 1.56 1.52 7.36
C ILE A 121 1.74 0.27 6.50
N ALA A 122 2.12 -0.86 7.10
CA ALA A 122 2.30 -2.12 6.37
C ALA A 122 1.00 -2.60 5.70
N LEU A 123 -0.12 -2.58 6.44
CA LEU A 123 -1.42 -3.01 5.92
C LEU A 123 -1.90 -2.14 4.75
N TYR A 124 -1.74 -0.83 4.84
CA TYR A 124 -2.16 0.09 3.78
C TYR A 124 -1.27 0.01 2.54
N GLN A 125 0.04 -0.15 2.72
CA GLN A 125 0.97 -0.37 1.61
C GLN A 125 0.69 -1.70 0.88
N ALA A 126 0.20 -2.71 1.61
CA ALA A 126 -0.10 -4.04 1.09
C ALA A 126 -1.39 -4.12 0.26
N LEU A 127 -2.34 -3.18 0.42
CA LEU A 127 -3.65 -3.18 -0.26
C LEU A 127 -3.66 -3.62 -1.74
N PRO A 128 -2.77 -3.13 -2.63
CA PRO A 128 -2.78 -3.54 -4.04
C PRO A 128 -2.48 -5.03 -4.26
N LEU A 129 -1.87 -5.69 -3.27
CA LEU A 129 -1.46 -7.10 -3.33
C LEU A 129 -2.48 -8.04 -2.68
N LEU A 130 -3.42 -7.49 -1.91
CA LEU A 130 -4.36 -8.26 -1.11
C LEU A 130 -5.51 -8.83 -1.95
N PRO A 131 -6.07 -9.99 -1.57
CA PRO A 131 -7.25 -10.57 -2.23
C PRO A 131 -8.49 -9.67 -2.14
N ASP A 132 -9.36 -9.80 -3.14
CA ASP A 132 -10.61 -9.03 -3.28
C ASP A 132 -10.41 -7.50 -3.06
N PRO A 133 -9.47 -6.87 -3.78
CA PRO A 133 -9.13 -5.47 -3.56
C PRO A 133 -10.33 -4.53 -3.74
N GLU A 134 -11.32 -4.88 -4.56
CA GLU A 134 -12.55 -4.11 -4.71
C GLU A 134 -13.35 -3.95 -3.41
N LYS A 135 -13.19 -4.86 -2.44
CA LYS A 135 -13.86 -4.81 -1.13
C LYS A 135 -13.14 -3.90 -0.13
N LEU A 136 -11.89 -3.51 -0.40
CA LEU A 136 -11.06 -2.74 0.53
C LEU A 136 -11.23 -1.21 0.39
N GLN A 137 -12.14 -0.74 -0.47
CA GLN A 137 -12.32 0.68 -0.77
C GLN A 137 -12.64 1.52 0.47
N ASN A 138 -13.53 1.03 1.35
CA ASN A 138 -13.89 1.72 2.58
C ASN A 138 -12.69 1.84 3.52
N ARG A 139 -11.89 0.78 3.62
CA ARG A 139 -10.69 0.76 4.45
C ARG A 139 -9.63 1.72 3.91
N ALA A 140 -9.35 1.68 2.62
CA ALA A 140 -8.45 2.64 1.99
C ALA A 140 -8.93 4.10 2.17
N ALA A 141 -10.24 4.36 2.07
CA ALA A 141 -10.81 5.67 2.32
C ALA A 141 -10.65 6.13 3.79
N GLU A 142 -10.73 5.21 4.76
CA GLU A 142 -10.44 5.48 6.17
C GLU A 142 -9.00 5.96 6.36
N GLY A 143 -8.03 5.24 5.79
CA GLY A 143 -6.63 5.65 5.90
C GLY A 143 -6.33 6.99 5.20
N VAL A 144 -7.02 7.30 4.10
CA VAL A 144 -6.95 8.63 3.47
C VAL A 144 -7.55 9.72 4.36
N ARG A 145 -8.58 9.41 5.17
CA ARG A 145 -9.16 10.36 6.14
C ARG A 145 -8.29 10.56 7.38
N SER A 146 -7.41 9.61 7.71
CA SER A 146 -6.47 9.72 8.83
C SER A 146 -5.68 11.04 8.83
N ASN A 147 -5.54 11.65 10.00
CA ASN A 147 -4.68 12.84 10.18
C ASN A 147 -3.19 12.47 10.28
N ILE A 148 -2.85 11.19 10.25
CA ILE A 148 -1.48 10.72 10.34
C ILE A 148 -0.87 10.70 8.92
N THR A 149 0.09 11.60 8.68
CA THR A 149 0.70 11.78 7.35
C THR A 149 1.33 10.51 6.80
N THR A 150 1.99 9.70 7.64
CA THR A 150 2.61 8.44 7.20
C THR A 150 1.60 7.38 6.79
N VAL A 151 0.42 7.35 7.42
CA VAL A 151 -0.70 6.49 7.00
C VAL A 151 -1.28 6.97 5.67
N PHE A 152 -1.43 8.28 5.51
CA PHE A 152 -1.83 8.85 4.22
C PHE A 152 -0.82 8.49 3.12
N ASP A 153 0.48 8.62 3.38
CA ASP A 153 1.54 8.31 2.43
C ASP A 153 1.54 6.84 2.01
N ALA A 154 1.31 5.91 2.95
CA ALA A 154 1.21 4.47 2.69
C ALA A 154 0.14 4.12 1.63
N ILE A 155 -0.89 4.95 1.50
CA ILE A 155 -2.02 4.75 0.58
C ILE A 155 -1.84 5.57 -0.69
N ALA A 156 -1.39 6.81 -0.56
CA ALA A 156 -1.36 7.78 -1.65
C ALA A 156 -0.09 7.67 -2.51
N LEU A 157 1.05 7.32 -1.91
CA LEU A 157 2.35 7.37 -2.58
C LEU A 157 2.84 5.96 -2.89
N ARG A 158 3.36 5.76 -4.11
CA ARG A 158 3.94 4.50 -4.60
C ARG A 158 3.01 3.29 -4.46
N ASN A 159 1.71 3.56 -4.46
CA ASN A 159 0.65 2.60 -4.25
C ASN A 159 -0.40 2.78 -5.36
N PRO A 160 -0.58 1.78 -6.25
CA PRO A 160 -1.50 1.87 -7.37
C PRO A 160 -2.97 1.67 -6.96
N TYR A 161 -3.23 1.27 -5.72
CA TYR A 161 -4.57 0.93 -5.25
C TYR A 161 -5.60 2.07 -5.47
N PRO A 162 -5.33 3.33 -5.07
CA PRO A 162 -6.33 4.38 -5.26
C PRO A 162 -6.62 4.67 -6.73
N ALA A 163 -5.60 4.62 -7.60
CA ALA A 163 -5.80 4.87 -9.02
C ALA A 163 -6.78 3.86 -9.64
N ARG A 164 -6.72 2.60 -9.20
CA ARG A 164 -7.53 1.53 -9.76
C ARG A 164 -8.93 1.46 -9.18
N TYR A 165 -9.05 1.61 -7.86
CA TYR A 165 -10.29 1.27 -7.15
C TYR A 165 -11.10 2.49 -6.69
N PHE A 166 -10.52 3.70 -6.65
CA PHE A 166 -11.27 4.86 -6.18
C PHE A 166 -12.18 5.45 -7.26
N SER A 167 -13.33 5.97 -6.82
CA SER A 167 -14.14 6.88 -7.62
C SER A 167 -13.37 8.18 -7.90
N ASN A 168 -13.78 8.93 -8.93
CA ASN A 168 -13.18 10.25 -9.22
C ASN A 168 -13.23 11.18 -8.00
N ALA A 169 -14.30 11.14 -7.21
CA ALA A 169 -14.44 11.98 -6.02
C ALA A 169 -13.37 11.65 -4.96
N ALA A 170 -13.19 10.37 -4.62
CA ALA A 170 -12.21 9.93 -3.64
C ALA A 170 -10.77 10.12 -4.15
N TRP A 171 -10.53 9.86 -5.44
CA TRP A 171 -9.27 10.15 -6.11
C TRP A 171 -8.88 11.63 -6.01
N ASN A 172 -9.82 12.53 -6.34
CA ASN A 172 -9.57 13.97 -6.29
C ASN A 172 -9.26 14.44 -4.86
N GLN A 173 -9.83 13.80 -3.83
CA GLN A 173 -9.50 14.09 -2.43
C GLN A 173 -8.06 13.71 -2.08
N ILE A 174 -7.54 12.59 -2.59
CA ILE A 174 -6.12 12.23 -2.40
C ILE A 174 -5.21 13.30 -2.98
N VAL A 175 -5.43 13.69 -4.24
CA VAL A 175 -4.55 14.66 -4.92
C VAL A 175 -4.55 16.00 -4.19
N LEU A 176 -5.74 16.49 -3.80
CA LEU A 176 -5.85 17.71 -3.01
C LEU A 176 -5.19 17.58 -1.64
N LYS A 177 -5.42 16.48 -0.92
CA LYS A 177 -4.82 16.28 0.40
C LYS A 177 -3.29 16.19 0.31
N ALA A 178 -2.75 15.52 -0.70
CA ALA A 178 -1.33 15.47 -0.97
C ALA A 178 -0.74 16.88 -1.18
N LEU A 179 -1.41 17.73 -1.96
CA LEU A 179 -1.02 19.14 -2.13
C LEU A 179 -1.02 19.92 -0.82
N HIS A 180 -2.07 19.78 0.00
CA HIS A 180 -2.18 20.47 1.30
C HIS A 180 -1.08 20.02 2.27
N LEU A 181 -0.73 18.74 2.26
CA LEU A 181 0.33 18.15 3.07
C LEU A 181 1.75 18.33 2.48
N GLY A 182 1.88 18.98 1.31
CA GLY A 182 3.17 19.17 0.64
C GLY A 182 3.83 17.88 0.20
N ARG A 183 3.05 16.84 -0.14
CA ARG A 183 3.56 15.53 -0.54
C ARG A 183 3.98 15.52 -2.02
N PRO A 184 5.00 14.71 -2.38
CA PRO A 184 5.50 14.65 -3.75
C PRO A 184 4.48 14.00 -4.69
N LEU A 185 3.72 14.81 -5.44
CA LEU A 185 2.68 14.30 -6.35
C LEU A 185 3.20 13.32 -7.40
N HIS A 186 4.45 13.48 -7.84
CA HIS A 186 5.09 12.56 -8.80
C HIS A 186 5.22 11.12 -8.29
N LEU A 187 5.03 10.87 -6.98
CA LEU A 187 4.98 9.53 -6.41
C LEU A 187 3.57 8.93 -6.37
N ILE A 188 2.51 9.69 -6.72
CA ILE A 188 1.15 9.16 -6.81
C ILE A 188 1.03 8.38 -8.12
N SER A 189 0.88 7.06 -8.01
CA SER A 189 0.75 6.16 -9.16
C SER A 189 -0.54 6.48 -9.94
N GLY A 190 -0.46 6.55 -11.27
CA GLY A 190 -1.62 6.84 -12.12
C GLY A 190 -2.08 8.31 -12.16
N LEU A 191 -1.28 9.25 -11.62
CA LEU A 191 -1.64 10.66 -11.51
C LEU A 191 -2.14 11.28 -12.83
N GLN A 192 -1.37 11.12 -13.90
CA GLN A 192 -1.68 11.68 -15.22
C GLN A 192 -2.87 10.96 -15.89
N LEU A 193 -3.00 9.66 -15.68
CA LEU A 193 -4.07 8.84 -16.28
C LEU A 193 -5.45 9.14 -15.69
N ARG A 194 -5.48 9.76 -14.50
CA ARG A 194 -6.70 10.02 -13.74
C ARG A 194 -7.04 11.49 -13.59
N VAL A 195 -6.39 12.34 -14.39
CA VAL A 195 -6.85 13.71 -14.57
C VAL A 195 -8.30 13.68 -15.05
N ASN A 196 -9.09 14.62 -14.53
CA ASN A 196 -10.49 14.76 -14.87
C ASN A 196 -10.92 16.21 -14.67
N LYS A 197 -12.07 16.57 -15.27
CA LYS A 197 -12.62 17.94 -15.21
C LYS A 197 -12.84 18.46 -13.79
N ASP A 198 -13.33 17.61 -12.88
CA ASP A 198 -13.59 18.03 -11.50
C ASP A 198 -12.30 18.24 -10.71
N LEU A 199 -11.28 17.43 -10.97
CA LEU A 199 -9.93 17.65 -10.42
C LEU A 199 -9.37 18.98 -10.92
N SER A 200 -9.44 19.22 -12.23
CA SER A 200 -8.95 20.45 -12.87
C SER A 200 -9.55 21.70 -12.24
N LYS A 201 -10.89 21.73 -12.08
CA LYS A 201 -11.60 22.84 -11.40
C LYS A 201 -11.12 23.05 -9.96
N LYS A 202 -11.00 21.96 -9.19
CA LYS A 202 -10.54 22.01 -7.79
C LYS A 202 -9.11 22.52 -7.67
N LEU A 203 -8.24 22.13 -8.61
CA LEU A 203 -6.85 22.56 -8.67
C LEU A 203 -6.71 24.04 -9.03
N ILE A 204 -7.53 24.54 -9.97
CA ILE A 204 -7.59 25.96 -10.30
C ILE A 204 -8.03 26.78 -9.07
N ASN A 205 -9.08 26.34 -8.36
CA ASN A 205 -9.53 27.00 -7.13
C ASN A 205 -8.42 27.01 -6.07
N TYR A 206 -7.76 25.86 -5.85
CA TYR A 206 -6.63 25.77 -4.94
C TYR A 206 -5.50 26.74 -5.31
N ALA A 207 -5.18 26.88 -6.61
CA ALA A 207 -4.17 27.83 -7.09
C ALA A 207 -4.57 29.28 -6.80
N HIS A 208 -5.84 29.65 -7.02
CA HIS A 208 -6.36 30.98 -6.65
C HIS A 208 -6.30 31.24 -5.14
N GLU A 209 -6.67 30.28 -4.31
CA GLU A 209 -6.57 30.38 -2.84
C GLU A 209 -5.13 30.58 -2.37
N ARG A 210 -4.16 29.88 -2.99
CA ARG A 210 -2.74 30.06 -2.71
C ARG A 210 -2.26 31.44 -3.13
N HIS A 211 -2.62 31.89 -4.32
CA HIS A 211 -2.26 33.20 -4.86
C HIS A 211 -2.77 34.34 -3.98
N SER A 212 -4.06 34.34 -3.63
CA SER A 212 -4.67 35.35 -2.75
C SER A 212 -4.01 35.39 -1.36
N ALA A 213 -3.53 34.24 -0.89
CA ALA A 213 -2.79 34.12 0.36
C ALA A 213 -1.27 34.42 0.22
N HIS A 214 -0.80 34.88 -0.95
CA HIS A 214 0.62 35.16 -1.23
C HIS A 214 1.53 33.93 -1.01
N ARG A 215 1.01 32.72 -1.24
CA ARG A 215 1.74 31.45 -1.11
C ARG A 215 2.11 30.91 -2.49
N PRO A 216 3.28 30.25 -2.66
CA PRO A 216 3.71 29.75 -3.96
C PRO A 216 2.76 28.68 -4.51
N ILE A 217 2.54 28.67 -5.82
CA ILE A 217 1.71 27.65 -6.48
C ILE A 217 2.63 26.53 -6.98
N PRO A 218 2.41 25.26 -6.57
CA PRO A 218 3.19 24.15 -7.09
C PRO A 218 3.02 24.01 -8.61
N ALA A 219 4.11 24.06 -9.37
CA ALA A 219 4.07 24.00 -10.84
C ALA A 219 3.43 22.70 -11.38
N GLN A 220 3.54 21.61 -10.61
CA GLN A 220 2.95 20.29 -10.94
C GLN A 220 1.42 20.37 -11.12
N ILE A 221 0.74 21.37 -10.54
CA ILE A 221 -0.71 21.56 -10.69
C ILE A 221 -1.07 21.75 -12.16
N TRP A 222 -0.29 22.52 -12.92
CA TRP A 222 -0.60 22.84 -14.31
C TRP A 222 -0.49 21.65 -15.25
N GLN A 223 0.20 20.59 -14.84
CA GLN A 223 0.24 19.32 -15.57
C GLN A 223 -1.02 18.47 -15.35
N LEU A 224 -1.90 18.86 -14.42
CA LEU A 224 -3.10 18.12 -14.02
C LEU A 224 -4.39 18.89 -14.31
N VAL A 225 -4.28 19.98 -15.06
CA VAL A 225 -5.42 20.78 -15.51
C VAL A 225 -5.62 20.45 -16.99
N GLU A 226 -6.75 19.81 -17.29
CA GLU A 226 -7.20 19.66 -18.68
C GLU A 226 -7.57 21.03 -19.28
N PRO A 227 -7.35 21.23 -20.60
CA PRO A 227 -7.80 22.42 -21.32
C PRO A 227 -9.32 22.69 -21.20
#